data_AF-A0A183EHF6-F1
#
_entry.id   AF-A0A183EHF6-F1
#
_cell.length_a   1.000
_cell.length_b   1.000
_cell.length_c   1.000
_cell.angle_alpha   90.00
_cell.angle_beta   90.00
_cell.angle_gamma   90.00
#
_symmetry.space_group_name_H-M   'P 1'
#
loop_
_entity.id
_entity.type
_entity.pdbx_description
1 polymer ?
#
loop_
_entity_poly.entity_id
_entity_poly.type
_entity_poly.pdbx_seq_one_letter_code
_entity_poly.pdbx_strand_id
1 'polypeptide(L)'
;LFAWLYLVWFYIDYRTPERGGRINVDARNWRLYRYMASYFPVKLIKTADLPANHNYIIGAHPHGILCFGAFLTYATNATGFDQYFPGIRCALATVRAMFWIPIKREQAFYMTGLYQ
;
A
#
# COMPACT_ATOMS: atom_id res chain seq x y z
N LEU A 1 -8.86 6.76 -27.19
CA LEU A 1 -7.49 6.21 -27.31
C LEU A 1 -6.95 5.71 -25.96
N PHE A 2 -6.73 6.58 -24.98
CA PHE A 2 -6.15 6.20 -23.67
C PHE A 2 -6.92 5.13 -22.91
N ALA A 3 -8.26 5.20 -22.88
CA ALA A 3 -9.08 4.16 -22.23
C ALA A 3 -8.90 2.78 -22.88
N TRP A 4 -8.83 2.72 -24.22
CA TRP A 4 -8.59 1.48 -24.95
C TRP A 4 -7.19 0.92 -24.69
N LEU A 5 -6.15 1.77 -24.69
CA LEU A 5 -4.79 1.36 -24.32
C LEU A 5 -4.74 0.80 -22.91
N TYR A 6 -5.42 1.45 -21.96
CA TYR A 6 -5.52 0.96 -20.59
C TYR A 6 -6.27 -0.38 -20.50
N LEU A 7 -7.39 -0.55 -21.20
CA LEU A 7 -8.14 -1.82 -21.21
C LEU A 7 -7.32 -2.97 -21.79
N VAL A 8 -6.58 -2.74 -22.88
CA VAL A 8 -5.67 -3.74 -23.46
C VAL A 8 -4.57 -4.08 -22.47
N TRP A 9 -3.93 -3.08 -21.86
CA TRP A 9 -2.91 -3.31 -20.84
C TRP A 9 -3.47 -4.06 -19.62
N PHE A 10 -4.66 -3.68 -19.14
CA PHE A 10 -5.36 -4.33 -18.03
C PHE A 10 -5.62 -5.81 -18.34
N TYR A 11 -6.07 -6.12 -19.55
CA TYR A 11 -6.31 -7.49 -20.00
C TYR A 11 -5.02 -8.33 -20.04
N ILE A 12 -3.94 -7.78 -20.60
CA ILE A 12 -2.63 -8.44 -20.66
C ILE A 12 -2.07 -8.68 -19.25
N ASP A 13 -2.18 -7.68 -18.38
CA ASP A 13 -1.58 -7.69 -17.06
C ASP A 13 -2.50 -8.33 -16.00
N TYR A 14 -3.69 -8.80 -16.38
CA TYR A 14 -4.77 -9.18 -15.48
C TYR A 14 -4.37 -10.18 -14.38
N ARG A 15 -3.50 -11.15 -14.69
CA ARG A 15 -3.04 -12.18 -13.74
C ARG A 15 -1.83 -11.78 -12.89
N THR A 16 -1.31 -10.57 -13.04
CA THR A 16 -0.18 -10.07 -12.25
C THR A 16 -0.40 -10.08 -10.72
N PRO A 17 -1.60 -9.84 -10.15
CA PRO A 17 -1.81 -10.00 -8.71
C PRO A 17 -1.50 -11.40 -8.19
N GLU A 18 -1.75 -12.42 -9.01
CA GLU A 18 -1.45 -13.83 -8.77
C GLU A 18 0.03 -14.15 -9.02
N ARG A 19 0.94 -13.17 -9.13
CA ARG A 19 2.37 -13.42 -9.37
C ARG A 19 3.28 -12.62 -8.42
N GLY A 20 2.68 -11.89 -7.48
CA GLY A 20 3.41 -11.02 -6.55
C GLY A 20 3.48 -9.57 -7.03
N GLY A 21 3.83 -8.66 -6.11
CA GLY A 21 3.59 -7.23 -6.29
C GLY A 21 4.73 -6.40 -6.93
N ARG A 22 4.40 -5.14 -7.23
CA ARG A 22 5.29 -4.14 -7.87
C ARG A 22 5.45 -2.91 -6.97
N ILE A 23 5.97 -3.09 -5.75
CA ILE A 23 6.13 -1.98 -4.81
C ILE A 23 6.93 -0.86 -5.47
N ASN A 24 6.35 0.33 -5.50
CA ASN A 24 6.98 1.52 -6.04
C ASN A 24 7.16 2.54 -4.91
N VAL A 25 8.41 2.78 -4.53
CA VAL A 25 8.77 3.66 -3.41
C VAL A 25 8.35 5.10 -3.68
N ASP A 26 8.47 5.59 -4.92
CA ASP A 26 8.08 6.96 -5.26
C ASP A 26 6.57 7.16 -5.15
N ALA A 27 5.80 6.17 -5.64
CA ALA A 27 4.36 6.15 -5.49
C ALA A 27 3.94 6.18 -4.02
N ARG A 28 4.57 5.37 -3.15
CA ARG A 28 4.33 5.39 -1.70
C ARG A 28 4.62 6.76 -1.06
N ASN A 29 5.46 7.59 -1.67
CA ASN A 29 5.87 8.90 -1.18
C ASN A 29 5.12 10.09 -1.83
N TRP A 30 4.06 9.85 -2.62
CA TRP A 30 3.27 10.92 -3.23
C TRP A 30 2.69 11.91 -2.20
N ARG A 31 2.71 13.20 -2.56
CA ARG A 31 2.22 14.31 -1.71
C ARG A 31 0.77 14.14 -1.29
N LEU A 32 -0.06 13.52 -2.15
CA LEU A 32 -1.46 13.23 -1.87
C LEU A 32 -1.64 12.49 -0.54
N TYR A 33 -0.83 11.47 -0.26
CA TYR A 33 -0.99 10.67 0.95
C TYR A 33 -0.63 11.46 2.21
N ARG A 34 0.35 12.38 2.13
CA ARG A 34 0.65 13.30 3.23
C ARG A 34 -0.52 14.24 3.51
N TYR A 35 -1.17 14.79 2.48
CA TYR A 35 -2.38 15.59 2.67
C TYR A 35 -3.52 14.80 3.31
N MET A 36 -3.74 13.55 2.88
CA MET A 36 -4.74 12.68 3.49
C MET A 36 -4.43 12.36 4.95
N ALA A 37 -3.16 12.10 5.29
CA ALA A 37 -2.74 11.85 6.67
C ALA A 37 -2.97 13.08 7.56
N SER A 38 -2.70 14.29 7.05
CA SER A 38 -3.00 15.53 7.76
C SER A 38 -4.51 15.78 7.93
N TYR A 39 -5.31 15.44 6.92
CA TYR A 39 -6.77 15.61 6.96
C TYR A 39 -7.46 14.64 7.93
N PHE A 40 -7.02 13.38 7.99
CA PHE A 40 -7.55 12.33 8.88
C PHE A 40 -6.75 12.17 10.20
N PRO A 41 -6.08 13.22 10.66
CA PRO A 41 -4.92 13.24 11.58
C PRO A 41 -4.25 11.88 11.89
N VAL A 42 -3.84 11.13 10.85
CA VAL A 42 -3.21 9.81 11.04
C VAL A 42 -1.76 9.99 11.47
N LYS A 43 -1.39 9.37 12.60
CA LYS A 43 -0.03 9.39 13.15
C LYS A 43 0.44 7.99 13.45
N LEU A 44 1.70 7.71 13.14
CA LEU A 44 2.40 6.51 13.59
C LEU A 44 3.15 6.83 14.88
N ILE A 45 2.78 6.16 15.97
CA ILE A 45 3.46 6.27 17.27
C ILE A 45 4.24 4.98 17.47
N LYS A 46 5.58 5.08 17.47
CA LYS A 46 6.45 3.96 17.74
C LYS A 46 6.51 3.70 19.24
N THR A 47 6.09 2.51 19.66
CA THR A 47 6.10 2.06 21.06
C THR A 47 7.20 1.06 21.39
N ALA A 48 7.77 0.43 20.37
CA ALA A 48 8.85 -0.53 20.49
C ALA A 48 9.74 -0.51 19.25
N ASP A 49 10.99 -0.96 19.40
CA ASP A 49 11.88 -1.24 18.29
C ASP A 49 11.51 -2.57 17.63
N LEU A 50 11.54 -2.57 16.30
CA LEU A 50 11.40 -3.78 15.49
C LEU A 50 12.73 -4.01 14.76
N PRO A 51 13.54 -5.01 15.18
CA PRO A 51 14.76 -5.37 14.47
C PRO A 51 14.51 -5.80 13.02
N ALA A 52 15.27 -5.26 12.07
CA ALA A 52 15.08 -5.52 10.63
C ALA A 52 15.50 -6.94 10.17
N ASN A 53 16.07 -7.76 11.05
CA ASN A 53 16.49 -9.14 10.78
C ASN A 53 15.36 -10.17 10.97
N HIS A 54 14.14 -9.74 11.28
CA HIS A 54 12.98 -10.59 11.47
C HIS A 54 11.82 -10.20 10.54
N ASN A 55 10.94 -11.18 10.28
CA ASN A 55 9.68 -10.95 9.59
C ASN A 55 8.56 -10.73 10.60
N TYR A 56 7.69 -9.75 10.35
CA TYR A 56 6.59 -9.38 11.23
C TYR A 56 5.24 -9.50 10.51
N ILE A 57 4.23 -9.97 11.24
CA ILE A 57 2.83 -9.84 10.85
C ILE A 57 2.23 -8.77 11.75
N ILE A 58 1.85 -7.63 11.15
CA ILE A 58 1.27 -6.49 11.87
C ILE A 58 -0.25 -6.55 11.73
N GLY A 59 -0.95 -6.70 12.86
CA GLY A 59 -2.40 -6.55 12.92
C GLY A 59 -2.81 -5.08 12.99
N ALA A 60 -3.84 -4.68 12.24
CA ALA A 60 -4.39 -3.32 12.28
C ALA A 60 -5.87 -3.35 12.69
N HIS A 61 -6.21 -2.69 13.80
CA HIS A 61 -7.58 -2.62 14.33
C HIS A 61 -7.84 -1.24 14.97
N PRO A 62 -9.05 -0.67 14.88
CA PRO A 62 -10.22 -1.17 14.13
C PRO A 62 -10.08 -1.01 12.62
N HIS A 63 -10.53 -2.00 11.87
CA HIS A 63 -10.55 -1.96 10.41
C HIS A 63 -11.91 -1.42 9.92
N GLY A 64 -11.98 -0.11 9.63
CA GLY A 64 -13.15 0.48 8.96
C GLY A 64 -13.22 0.10 7.48
N ILE A 65 -14.35 0.37 6.82
CA ILE A 65 -14.56 0.06 5.38
C ILE A 65 -13.44 0.63 4.50
N LEU A 66 -12.95 1.84 4.81
CA LEU A 66 -11.95 2.55 4.00
C LEU A 66 -10.51 2.45 4.52
N CYS A 67 -10.30 1.97 5.74
CA CYS A 67 -8.99 1.72 6.35
C CYS A 67 -7.87 2.74 6.12
N PHE A 68 -8.19 4.03 6.10
CA PHE A 68 -7.20 5.09 5.87
C PHE A 68 -6.02 5.04 6.85
N GLY A 69 -6.23 4.67 8.11
CA GLY A 69 -5.14 4.54 9.09
C GLY A 69 -4.08 3.51 8.67
N ALA A 70 -4.52 2.27 8.39
CA ALA A 70 -3.65 1.20 7.94
C ALA A 70 -3.06 1.48 6.55
N PHE A 71 -3.88 2.01 5.65
CA PHE A 71 -3.47 2.37 4.30
C PHE A 71 -2.35 3.42 4.30
N LEU A 72 -2.57 4.56 4.96
CA LEU A 72 -1.62 5.67 4.97
C LEU A 72 -0.34 5.31 5.73
N THR A 73 -0.43 4.41 6.73
CA THR A 73 0.73 4.02 7.55
C THR A 73 1.55 2.89 6.94
N TYR A 74 0.90 1.82 6.47
CA TYR A 74 1.61 0.59 6.07
C TYR A 74 1.74 0.43 4.55
N ALA A 75 0.74 0.90 3.78
CA ALA A 75 0.78 0.83 2.32
C ALA A 75 1.52 2.02 1.69
N THR A 76 1.59 3.16 2.38
CA THR A 76 2.29 4.37 1.93
C THR A 76 3.34 4.80 2.95
N ASN A 77 4.14 5.82 2.66
CA ASN A 77 5.07 6.41 3.62
C ASN A 77 4.55 7.76 4.16
N ALA A 78 3.23 7.95 4.23
CA ALA A 78 2.64 9.23 4.62
C ALA A 78 2.86 9.60 6.09
N THR A 79 2.92 8.60 6.96
CA THR A 79 3.15 8.78 8.40
C THR A 79 4.61 8.54 8.82
N GLY A 80 5.48 8.26 7.84
CA GLY A 80 6.92 8.09 8.04
C GLY A 80 7.36 6.70 8.50
N PHE A 81 6.64 5.64 8.11
CA PHE A 81 6.97 4.27 8.50
C PHE A 81 8.42 3.89 8.20
N ASP A 82 8.91 4.22 7.00
CA ASP A 82 10.26 3.85 6.57
C ASP A 82 11.33 4.59 7.40
N GLN A 83 11.00 5.74 8.01
CA GLN A 83 11.85 6.47 8.94
C GLN A 83 11.84 5.89 10.35
N TYR A 84 10.68 5.44 10.84
CA TYR A 84 10.56 4.83 12.19
C TYR A 84 11.15 3.42 12.26
N PHE A 85 11.08 2.68 11.14
CA PHE A 85 11.51 1.28 11.02
C PHE A 85 12.43 1.08 9.80
N PRO A 86 13.64 1.65 9.81
CA PRO A 86 14.56 1.53 8.69
C PRO A 86 14.95 0.08 8.43
N GLY A 87 14.99 -0.32 7.16
CA GLY A 87 15.31 -1.69 6.73
C GLY A 87 14.12 -2.66 6.77
N ILE A 88 12.97 -2.29 7.35
CA ILE A 88 11.76 -3.10 7.29
C ILE A 88 10.98 -2.78 6.02
N ARG A 89 10.82 -3.78 5.15
CA ARG A 89 9.94 -3.67 3.98
C ARG A 89 8.49 -3.93 4.40
N CYS A 90 7.71 -2.86 4.52
CA CYS A 90 6.28 -2.98 4.80
C CYS A 90 5.49 -3.28 3.51
N ALA A 91 4.51 -4.18 3.61
CA ALA A 91 3.52 -4.42 2.59
C ALA A 91 2.17 -4.71 3.24
N LEU A 92 1.10 -4.09 2.75
CA LEU A 92 -0.24 -4.26 3.27
C LEU A 92 -0.99 -5.31 2.45
N ALA A 93 -1.60 -6.30 3.11
CA ALA A 93 -2.56 -7.19 2.45
C ALA A 93 -3.88 -6.44 2.23
N THR A 94 -4.48 -6.55 1.04
CA THR A 94 -5.78 -5.95 0.74
C THR A 94 -6.79 -6.98 0.25
N VAL A 95 -8.04 -6.57 0.03
CA VAL A 95 -9.07 -7.45 -0.50
C VAL A 95 -8.86 -7.65 -2.00
N ARG A 96 -9.04 -8.88 -2.49
CA ARG A 96 -8.84 -9.22 -3.91
C ARG A 96 -9.61 -8.29 -4.85
N ALA A 97 -10.80 -7.83 -4.44
CA ALA A 97 -11.64 -6.90 -5.21
C ALA A 97 -10.91 -5.60 -5.63
N MET A 98 -9.90 -5.14 -4.87
CA MET A 98 -9.12 -3.94 -5.23
C MET A 98 -8.37 -4.09 -6.56
N PHE A 99 -8.02 -5.31 -6.96
CA PHE A 99 -7.33 -5.58 -8.23
C PHE A 99 -8.26 -5.65 -9.44
N TRP A 100 -9.58 -5.59 -9.24
CA TRP A 100 -10.57 -5.61 -10.32
C TRP A 100 -11.03 -4.22 -10.71
N ILE A 101 -10.82 -3.24 -9.84
CA ILE A 101 -11.23 -1.86 -10.05
C ILE A 101 -10.10 -1.12 -10.78
N PRO A 102 -10.35 -0.56 -11.97
CA PRO A 102 -9.36 0.25 -12.69
C PRO A 102 -8.75 1.34 -11.82
N ILE A 103 -7.47 1.66 -12.02
CA ILE A 103 -6.68 2.64 -11.26
C ILE A 103 -6.38 2.20 -9.81
N LYS A 104 -7.37 1.66 -9.10
CA LYS A 104 -7.19 1.09 -7.76
C LYS A 104 -6.30 -0.14 -7.78
N ARG A 105 -6.37 -0.93 -8.84
CA ARG A 105 -5.46 -2.04 -9.10
C ARG A 105 -4.00 -1.61 -9.11
N GLU A 106 -3.69 -0.53 -9.83
CA GLU A 106 -2.33 0.00 -9.93
C GLU A 106 -1.86 0.58 -8.60
N GLN A 107 -2.76 1.30 -7.91
CA GLN A 107 -2.53 1.76 -6.56
C GLN A 107 -2.19 0.59 -5.62
N ALA A 108 -2.95 -0.52 -5.70
CA ALA A 108 -2.70 -1.71 -4.92
C ALA A 108 -1.32 -2.30 -5.24
N PHE A 109 -0.94 -2.50 -6.50
CA PHE A 109 0.39 -3.04 -6.83
C PHE A 109 1.57 -2.23 -6.32
N TYR A 110 1.46 -0.90 -6.42
CA TYR A 110 2.54 0.00 -5.99
C TYR A 110 2.73 0.00 -4.48
N MET A 111 1.77 -0.52 -3.73
CA MET A 111 1.72 -0.48 -2.27
C MET A 111 1.75 -1.86 -1.63
N THR A 112 1.28 -2.88 -2.35
CA THR A 112 1.20 -4.26 -1.91
C THR A 112 2.20 -5.07 -2.74
N GLY A 113 3.22 -5.59 -2.05
CA GLY A 113 4.20 -6.51 -2.64
C GLY A 113 3.72 -7.96 -2.63
N LEU A 114 2.53 -8.21 -2.09
CA LEU A 114 2.04 -9.51 -1.71
C LEU A 114 1.31 -10.19 -2.86
N TYR A 115 1.43 -11.51 -2.90
CA TYR A 115 0.63 -12.37 -3.75
C TYR A 115 -0.80 -12.44 -3.21
N GLN A 116 -1.82 -12.17 -4.04
CA GLN A 116 -3.22 -12.14 -3.62
C GLN A 116 -4.18 -12.78 -4.64
#